data_AF-A0A8C8JF75-F1
#
_entry.id   AF-A0A8C8JF75-F1
#
_cell.length_a   1.000
_cell.length_b   1.000
_cell.length_c   1.000
_cell.angle_alpha   90.00
_cell.angle_beta   90.00
_cell.angle_gamma   90.00
#
_symmetry.space_group_name_H-M   'P 1'
#
loop_
_entity.id
_entity.type
_entity.pdbx_description
1 polymer ?
#
loop_
_entity_poly.entity_id
_entity_poly.type
_entity_poly.pdbx_seq_one_letter_code
_entity_poly.pdbx_strand_id
1 'polypeptide(L)'
;MVWIGTEDWSVTTLVSGIPGIHTIGTVLGISIKYTAITGFEEFESHAVPKLLSGTSNGTMDLSVECLQNTDLSSMAAENFSLGDYDIKSSYNVYKAVYAVAHALHQALGCGLDECQKSEVLPWQEVPPSICSPECPKGHRKLQTGQHKCCFDCLACAAHNFLNKTGSTRCQKCELYQWSPAESEVCLDRTVLVLAWGGPLSIALLLLLALTLLITLGTGVIFLLNLGTPVVKSAGGHTCLVMLLALTAAAASALCHFGLPSQTDCLLKQPLFVFSFTVCLACVTVRSFQVLFKALLFKCVFTGGN
;
A
#
# COMPACT_ATOMS: atom_id res chain seq x y z
N MET A 1 -47.89 34.39 -4.54
CA MET A 1 -46.81 33.37 -4.44
C MET A 1 -45.53 34.00 -4.99
N VAL A 2 -44.35 33.53 -4.58
CA VAL A 2 -43.07 34.02 -5.11
C VAL A 2 -42.45 32.92 -5.95
N TRP A 3 -42.15 33.22 -7.20
CA TRP A 3 -41.55 32.31 -8.18
C TRP A 3 -40.08 32.61 -8.34
N ILE A 4 -39.25 31.57 -8.43
CA ILE A 4 -37.83 31.70 -8.76
C ILE A 4 -37.65 31.13 -10.16
N GLY A 5 -37.34 32.02 -11.11
CA GLY A 5 -37.18 31.68 -12.52
C GLY A 5 -35.72 31.31 -12.84
N THR A 6 -35.54 30.30 -13.70
CA THR A 6 -34.27 30.03 -14.37
C THR A 6 -33.93 31.17 -15.34
N GLU A 7 -32.69 31.20 -15.86
CA GLU A 7 -32.27 32.19 -16.86
C GLU A 7 -33.29 32.27 -18.00
N ASP A 8 -33.58 31.16 -18.67
CA ASP A 8 -34.52 31.10 -19.80
C ASP A 8 -35.89 31.69 -19.49
N TRP A 9 -36.40 31.48 -18.26
CA TRP A 9 -37.71 31.95 -17.86
C TRP A 9 -37.71 33.42 -17.45
N SER A 10 -36.61 33.90 -16.87
CA SER A 10 -36.52 35.25 -16.31
C SER A 10 -36.40 36.35 -17.36
N VAL A 11 -35.83 36.04 -18.53
CA VAL A 11 -35.52 37.03 -19.58
C VAL A 11 -36.31 36.85 -20.87
N THR A 12 -37.22 35.88 -20.93
CA THR A 12 -38.00 35.59 -22.14
C THR A 12 -39.21 36.51 -22.29
N THR A 13 -39.32 37.12 -23.46
CA THR A 13 -40.48 37.92 -23.88
C THR A 13 -41.73 37.07 -24.10
N LEU A 14 -41.55 35.78 -24.40
CA LEU A 14 -42.65 34.83 -24.62
C LEU A 14 -43.47 34.62 -23.35
N VAL A 15 -42.81 34.58 -22.18
CA VAL A 15 -43.48 34.37 -20.89
C VAL A 15 -44.02 35.67 -20.33
N SER A 16 -43.26 36.77 -20.43
CA SER A 16 -43.78 38.08 -20.01
C SER A 16 -44.99 38.53 -20.85
N GLY A 17 -45.13 38.03 -22.08
CA GLY A 17 -46.27 38.24 -22.97
C GLY A 17 -47.50 37.35 -22.71
N ILE A 18 -47.44 36.37 -21.79
CA ILE A 18 -48.60 35.51 -21.50
C ILE A 18 -49.72 36.35 -20.85
N PRO A 19 -50.95 36.37 -21.40
CA PRO A 19 -52.04 37.15 -20.84
C PRO A 19 -52.37 36.68 -19.42
N GLY A 20 -52.38 37.62 -18.48
CA GLY A 20 -52.64 37.33 -17.05
C GLY A 20 -51.41 36.90 -16.24
N ILE A 21 -50.21 36.84 -16.82
CA ILE A 21 -48.98 36.44 -16.10
C ILE A 21 -48.68 37.34 -14.88
N HIS A 22 -49.07 38.61 -14.91
CA HIS A 22 -48.89 39.54 -13.79
C HIS A 22 -49.72 39.16 -12.54
N THR A 23 -50.67 38.21 -12.65
CA THR A 23 -51.51 37.77 -11.53
C THR A 23 -50.89 36.62 -10.71
N ILE A 24 -49.82 35.98 -11.18
CA ILE A 24 -49.22 34.81 -10.52
C ILE A 24 -48.40 35.16 -9.27
N GLY A 25 -48.15 36.45 -9.05
CA GLY A 25 -47.34 36.98 -7.95
C GLY A 25 -45.95 37.45 -8.39
N THR A 26 -45.04 37.60 -7.43
CA THR A 26 -43.69 38.12 -7.67
C THR A 26 -42.80 37.06 -8.31
N VAL A 27 -42.06 37.41 -9.36
CA VAL A 27 -41.05 36.54 -9.98
C VAL A 27 -39.67 37.12 -9.71
N LEU A 28 -38.78 36.33 -9.12
CA LEU A 28 -37.36 36.62 -8.97
C LEU A 28 -36.59 35.80 -10.00
N GLY A 29 -36.00 36.49 -10.96
CA GLY A 29 -35.20 35.89 -12.02
C GLY A 29 -33.70 36.02 -11.77
N ILE A 30 -32.93 35.04 -12.25
CA ILE A 30 -31.47 35.11 -12.31
C ILE A 30 -31.08 35.21 -13.78
N SER A 31 -30.38 36.28 -14.17
CA SER A 31 -29.85 36.46 -15.52
C SER A 31 -28.34 36.65 -15.47
N ILE A 32 -27.64 36.12 -16.47
CA ILE A 32 -26.23 36.42 -16.68
C ILE A 32 -26.12 37.88 -17.16
N LYS A 33 -25.17 38.63 -16.57
CA LYS A 33 -24.84 39.98 -17.03
C LYS A 33 -24.10 39.86 -18.37
N TYR A 34 -24.70 40.34 -19.44
CA TYR A 34 -24.05 40.43 -20.75
C TYR A 34 -23.66 41.87 -21.07
N THR A 35 -22.74 42.00 -22.02
CA THR A 35 -22.28 43.27 -22.58
C THR A 35 -22.48 43.20 -24.09
N ALA A 36 -22.92 44.29 -24.70
CA ALA A 36 -23.05 44.35 -26.16
C ALA A 36 -21.69 44.05 -26.81
N ILE A 37 -21.69 43.18 -27.82
CA ILE A 37 -20.50 42.89 -28.62
C ILE A 37 -20.31 44.08 -29.55
N THR A 38 -19.24 44.85 -29.34
CA THR A 38 -18.93 46.03 -30.15
C THR A 38 -18.69 45.63 -31.62
N GLY A 39 -19.42 46.27 -32.54
CA GLY A 39 -19.32 46.00 -33.98
C GLY A 39 -20.17 44.82 -34.49
N PHE A 40 -20.92 44.14 -33.62
CA PHE A 40 -21.75 42.99 -34.03
C PHE A 40 -22.97 43.42 -34.88
N GLU A 41 -23.64 44.51 -34.50
CA GLU A 41 -24.74 45.06 -35.30
C GLU A 41 -24.28 45.52 -36.70
N GLU A 42 -23.08 46.10 -36.78
CA GLU A 42 -22.47 46.48 -38.06
C GLU A 42 -22.12 45.26 -38.91
N PHE A 43 -21.59 44.20 -38.29
CA PHE A 43 -21.33 42.93 -38.94
C PHE A 43 -22.63 42.31 -39.50
N GLU A 44 -23.71 42.25 -38.72
CA GLU A 44 -25.01 41.74 -39.16
C GLU A 44 -25.52 42.53 -40.38
N SER A 45 -25.46 43.86 -40.32
CA SER A 45 -25.92 44.74 -41.42
C SER A 45 -25.17 44.51 -42.74
N HIS A 46 -23.91 44.07 -42.69
CA HIS A 46 -23.11 43.78 -43.88
C HIS A 46 -23.13 42.31 -44.30
N ALA A 47 -23.27 41.37 -43.35
CA ALA A 47 -23.18 39.94 -43.60
C ALA A 47 -24.53 39.35 -44.05
N VAL A 48 -25.64 39.79 -43.46
CA VAL A 48 -26.99 39.28 -43.77
C VAL A 48 -27.37 39.49 -45.25
N PRO A 49 -27.17 40.68 -45.87
CA PRO A 49 -27.49 40.88 -47.29
C PRO A 49 -26.62 40.06 -48.24
N LYS A 50 -25.35 39.81 -47.87
CA LYS A 50 -24.43 39.00 -48.68
C LYS A 50 -24.82 37.52 -48.70
N LEU A 51 -25.34 37.00 -47.58
CA LEU A 51 -25.87 35.65 -47.49
C LEU A 51 -27.15 35.48 -48.33
N LEU A 52 -28.00 36.52 -48.38
CA LEU A 52 -29.20 36.54 -49.23
C LEU A 52 -28.89 36.55 -50.74
N SER A 53 -27.73 37.07 -51.13
CA SER A 53 -27.32 37.21 -52.54
C SER A 53 -26.67 35.93 -53.12
N GLY A 54 -26.38 34.94 -52.28
CA GLY A 54 -25.56 33.77 -52.63
C GLY A 54 -26.31 32.50 -53.06
N THR A 55 -27.64 32.47 -53.06
CA THR A 55 -28.41 31.23 -53.27
C THR A 55 -29.03 31.15 -54.66
N SER A 56 -28.45 30.32 -55.52
CA SER A 56 -29.07 29.87 -56.76
C SER A 56 -30.00 28.66 -56.52
N ASN A 57 -31.29 28.85 -56.81
CA ASN A 57 -32.33 27.86 -57.13
C ASN A 57 -32.24 26.46 -56.50
N GLY A 58 -32.88 26.30 -55.34
CA GLY A 58 -33.42 25.03 -54.85
C GLY A 58 -34.91 25.18 -54.53
N THR A 59 -35.77 24.44 -55.21
CA THR A 59 -37.22 24.36 -54.95
C THR A 59 -37.50 23.76 -53.56
N MET A 60 -38.25 24.47 -52.71
CA MET A 60 -38.70 23.99 -51.39
C MET A 60 -40.09 23.34 -51.47
N ASP A 61 -40.22 22.21 -50.77
CA ASP A 61 -41.47 21.55 -50.41
C ASP A 61 -42.02 22.18 -49.12
N LEU A 62 -43.25 22.69 -49.17
CA LEU A 62 -43.91 23.41 -48.08
C LEU A 62 -44.74 22.42 -47.24
N SER A 63 -44.09 21.61 -46.42
CA SER A 63 -44.80 20.73 -45.47
C SER A 63 -43.96 20.30 -44.26
N VAL A 64 -43.36 21.23 -43.52
CA VAL A 64 -42.82 20.93 -42.18
C VAL A 64 -43.10 22.09 -41.21
N GLU A 65 -44.17 21.96 -40.43
CA GLU A 65 -44.37 22.69 -39.17
C GLU A 65 -43.37 22.18 -38.14
N CYS A 66 -42.15 22.70 -38.16
CA CYS A 66 -41.21 22.73 -37.03
C CYS A 66 -40.04 23.66 -37.39
N LEU A 67 -39.80 24.69 -36.57
CA LEU A 67 -38.72 25.70 -36.69
C LEU A 67 -37.28 25.14 -36.61
N GLN A 68 -37.09 23.84 -36.76
CA GLN A 68 -35.79 23.18 -36.61
C GLN A 68 -35.05 22.98 -37.95
N ASN A 69 -35.65 23.34 -39.08
CA ASN A 69 -35.05 23.09 -40.40
C ASN A 69 -35.16 24.26 -41.40
N THR A 70 -35.32 25.49 -40.92
CA THR A 70 -35.29 26.68 -41.77
C THR A 70 -33.86 27.18 -41.93
N ASP A 71 -33.37 27.20 -43.17
CA ASP A 71 -32.10 27.85 -43.49
C ASP A 71 -32.14 29.32 -43.07
N LEU A 72 -31.02 29.85 -42.56
CA LEU A 72 -30.88 31.26 -42.14
C LEU A 72 -31.33 32.25 -43.23
N SER A 73 -31.23 31.85 -44.49
CA SER A 73 -31.70 32.59 -45.67
C SER A 73 -33.23 32.75 -45.75
N SER A 74 -34.03 31.78 -45.28
CA SER A 74 -35.49 31.90 -45.32
C SER A 74 -36.01 32.86 -44.25
N MET A 75 -35.33 32.93 -43.10
CA MET A 75 -35.66 33.88 -42.02
C MET A 75 -35.29 35.31 -42.39
N ALA A 76 -34.17 35.49 -43.10
CA ALA A 76 -33.71 36.80 -43.56
C ALA A 76 -34.54 37.35 -44.75
N ALA A 77 -35.14 36.49 -45.58
CA ALA A 77 -36.00 36.89 -46.70
C ALA A 77 -37.38 37.45 -46.25
N GLU A 78 -37.83 37.09 -45.05
CA GLU A 78 -39.11 37.51 -44.46
C GLU A 78 -39.01 38.84 -43.66
N ASN A 79 -37.88 39.56 -43.71
CA ASN A 79 -37.64 40.78 -42.93
C ASN A 79 -37.85 40.59 -41.40
N PHE A 80 -37.60 39.39 -40.87
CA PHE A 80 -37.63 39.18 -39.43
C PHE A 80 -36.54 40.01 -38.75
N SER A 81 -36.93 40.81 -37.75
CA SER A 81 -36.00 41.56 -36.91
C SER A 81 -35.14 40.58 -36.12
N LEU A 82 -33.88 40.42 -36.55
CA LEU A 82 -32.89 39.61 -35.85
C LEU A 82 -32.57 40.18 -34.45
N GLY A 83 -32.99 41.42 -34.16
CA GLY A 83 -32.82 42.09 -32.87
C GLY A 83 -33.62 41.48 -31.70
N ASP A 84 -34.58 40.58 -31.98
CA ASP A 84 -35.31 39.84 -30.94
C ASP A 84 -34.75 38.42 -30.69
N TYR A 85 -33.84 37.94 -31.56
CA TYR A 85 -33.15 36.68 -31.31
C TYR A 85 -32.03 36.89 -30.30
N ASP A 86 -31.93 35.94 -29.37
CA ASP A 86 -31.29 36.11 -28.08
C ASP A 86 -29.81 36.48 -28.19
N ILE A 87 -29.49 37.79 -28.14
CA ILE A 87 -28.12 38.32 -28.04
C ILE A 87 -27.33 37.60 -26.94
N LYS A 88 -28.01 37.03 -25.94
CA LYS A 88 -27.44 36.20 -24.88
C LYS A 88 -26.90 34.86 -25.41
N SER A 89 -27.62 34.19 -26.28
CA SER A 89 -27.17 32.96 -26.95
C SER A 89 -25.96 33.26 -27.85
N SER A 90 -26.04 34.31 -28.67
CA SER A 90 -24.92 34.76 -29.51
C SER A 90 -23.69 35.14 -28.69
N TYR A 91 -23.86 35.78 -27.53
CA TYR A 91 -22.77 36.11 -26.62
C TYR A 91 -22.13 34.89 -25.97
N ASN A 92 -22.90 33.85 -25.66
CA ASN A 92 -22.37 32.58 -25.17
C ASN A 92 -21.55 31.86 -26.25
N VAL A 93 -22.02 31.88 -27.50
CA VAL A 93 -21.24 31.38 -28.65
C VAL A 93 -19.96 32.18 -28.83
N TYR A 94 -20.04 33.52 -28.79
CA TYR A 94 -18.85 34.39 -28.85
C TYR A 94 -17.84 34.05 -27.76
N LYS A 95 -18.27 33.90 -26.50
CA LYS A 95 -17.39 33.52 -25.39
C LYS A 95 -16.79 32.13 -25.57
N ALA A 96 -17.54 31.17 -26.07
CA ALA A 96 -17.03 29.82 -26.33
C ALA A 96 -15.93 29.84 -27.41
N VAL A 97 -16.18 30.52 -28.53
CA VAL A 97 -15.19 30.68 -29.61
C VAL A 97 -13.96 31.44 -29.09
N TYR A 98 -14.16 32.53 -28.35
CA TYR A 98 -13.07 33.31 -27.78
C TYR A 98 -12.24 32.49 -26.79
N ALA A 99 -12.87 31.68 -25.94
CA ALA A 99 -12.18 30.81 -24.99
C ALA A 99 -11.32 29.75 -25.70
N VAL A 100 -11.85 29.10 -26.75
CA VAL A 100 -11.10 28.14 -27.57
C VAL A 100 -9.93 28.82 -28.27
N ALA A 101 -10.17 29.98 -28.89
CA ALA A 101 -9.12 30.75 -29.57
C ALA A 101 -8.01 31.17 -28.59
N HIS A 102 -8.37 31.59 -27.39
CA HIS A 102 -7.41 32.01 -26.38
C HIS A 102 -6.61 30.82 -25.81
N ALA A 103 -7.27 29.68 -25.56
CA ALA A 103 -6.59 28.45 -25.14
C ALA A 103 -5.60 27.98 -26.21
N LEU A 104 -6.01 28.01 -27.49
CA LEU A 104 -5.12 27.67 -28.62
C LEU A 104 -3.96 28.65 -28.74
N HIS A 105 -4.21 29.95 -28.58
CA HIS A 105 -3.17 30.98 -28.61
C HIS A 105 -2.08 30.74 -27.53
N GLN A 106 -2.50 30.34 -26.32
CA GLN A 106 -1.57 29.95 -25.26
C GLN A 106 -0.84 28.63 -25.57
N ALA A 107 -1.56 27.61 -26.04
CA ALA A 107 -0.99 26.29 -26.34
C ALA A 107 0.06 26.34 -27.46
N LEU A 108 -0.16 27.19 -28.48
CA LEU A 108 0.78 27.38 -29.60
C LEU A 108 1.88 28.43 -29.29
N GLY A 109 1.89 28.99 -28.08
CA GLY A 109 2.89 29.99 -27.65
C GLY A 109 2.95 31.23 -28.56
N CYS A 110 1.81 31.65 -29.12
CA CYS A 110 1.75 32.70 -30.13
C CYS A 110 2.20 34.06 -29.59
N GLY A 111 3.08 34.75 -30.32
CA GLY A 111 3.48 36.15 -30.10
C GLY A 111 2.70 37.14 -30.99
N LEU A 112 3.26 38.35 -31.20
CA LEU A 112 2.64 39.41 -32.00
C LEU A 112 2.45 39.03 -33.48
N ASP A 113 3.35 38.23 -34.07
CA ASP A 113 3.30 37.87 -35.49
C ASP A 113 3.68 36.40 -35.80
N GLU A 114 4.03 35.57 -34.80
CA GLU A 114 4.44 34.18 -35.02
C GLU A 114 3.80 33.21 -34.02
N CYS A 115 3.37 32.05 -34.52
CA CYS A 115 2.82 30.94 -33.74
C CYS A 115 3.60 29.66 -34.03
N GLN A 116 3.82 28.82 -33.01
CA GLN A 116 4.43 27.52 -33.21
C GLN A 116 3.41 26.58 -33.88
N LYS A 117 3.70 26.05 -35.08
CA LYS A 117 2.83 25.08 -35.75
C LYS A 117 3.05 23.69 -35.14
N SER A 118 2.42 23.42 -34.01
CA SER A 118 2.31 22.09 -33.41
C SER A 118 0.92 21.51 -33.65
N GLU A 119 0.83 20.19 -33.79
CA GLU A 119 -0.44 19.48 -33.90
C GLU A 119 -1.03 19.32 -32.50
N VAL A 120 -2.02 20.15 -32.15
CA VAL A 120 -2.71 20.11 -30.85
C VAL A 120 -3.91 19.18 -30.97
N LEU A 121 -3.85 18.05 -30.27
CA LEU A 121 -4.94 17.07 -30.24
C LEU A 121 -5.95 17.46 -29.15
N PRO A 122 -7.28 17.48 -29.43
CA PRO A 122 -8.30 17.98 -28.49
C PRO A 122 -8.32 17.32 -27.10
N TRP A 123 -7.82 16.09 -26.97
CA TRP A 123 -7.80 15.35 -25.70
C TRP A 123 -6.53 15.58 -24.85
N GLN A 124 -5.51 16.24 -25.40
CA GLN A 124 -4.24 16.43 -24.70
C GLN A 124 -4.30 17.54 -23.64
N GLU A 125 -5.24 18.49 -23.80
CA GLU A 125 -5.41 19.66 -22.94
C GLU A 125 -6.53 19.50 -21.90
N VAL A 126 -7.24 18.37 -21.89
CA VAL A 126 -8.34 18.15 -20.95
C VAL A 126 -7.77 17.54 -19.65
N PRO A 127 -7.89 18.23 -18.50
CA PRO A 127 -7.45 17.67 -17.24
C PRO A 127 -8.27 16.41 -16.90
N PRO A 128 -7.63 15.28 -16.54
CA PRO A 128 -8.35 14.08 -16.19
C PRO A 128 -9.14 14.28 -14.89
N SER A 129 -10.43 13.97 -14.91
CA SER A 129 -11.32 14.05 -13.75
C SER A 129 -11.18 12.80 -12.86
N ILE A 130 -10.03 12.65 -12.20
CA ILE A 130 -9.71 11.50 -11.33
C ILE A 130 -9.90 11.90 -9.87
N CYS A 131 -10.73 11.14 -9.12
CA CYS A 131 -10.93 11.37 -7.69
C CYS A 131 -9.74 10.88 -6.85
N SER A 132 -9.26 9.67 -7.13
CA SER A 132 -8.13 9.05 -6.44
C SER A 132 -7.22 8.37 -7.47
N PRO A 133 -5.90 8.62 -7.43
CA PRO A 133 -4.95 8.00 -8.34
C PRO A 133 -4.79 6.49 -8.06
N GLU A 134 -4.16 5.75 -8.97
CA GLU A 134 -3.78 4.35 -8.72
C GLU A 134 -2.90 4.22 -7.48
N CYS A 135 -3.19 3.20 -6.66
CA CYS A 135 -2.38 2.95 -5.48
C CYS A 135 -0.97 2.47 -5.83
N PRO A 136 0.04 2.87 -5.05
CA PRO A 136 1.37 2.29 -5.15
C PRO A 136 1.31 0.80 -4.84
N LYS A 137 2.34 0.10 -5.26
CA LYS A 137 2.40 -1.35 -5.09
C LYS A 137 2.49 -1.73 -3.61
N GLY A 138 2.01 -2.93 -3.26
CA GLY A 138 1.89 -3.34 -1.85
C GLY A 138 0.82 -2.61 -1.03
N HIS A 139 -0.02 -1.78 -1.67
CA HIS A 139 -1.13 -1.07 -1.03
C HIS A 139 -2.48 -1.54 -1.57
N ARG A 140 -3.46 -1.70 -0.68
CA ARG A 140 -4.86 -1.99 -1.04
C ARG A 140 -5.69 -0.71 -1.05
N LYS A 141 -6.75 -0.71 -1.86
CA LYS A 141 -7.74 0.37 -1.89
C LYS A 141 -8.71 0.25 -0.70
N LEU A 142 -8.92 1.34 0.02
CA LEU A 142 -9.96 1.49 1.03
C LEU A 142 -10.98 2.52 0.56
N GLN A 143 -12.25 2.12 0.48
CA GLN A 143 -13.33 3.02 0.08
C GLN A 143 -13.65 3.96 1.24
N THR A 144 -13.27 5.24 1.09
CA THR A 144 -13.47 6.28 2.11
C THR A 144 -14.62 7.23 1.75
N GLY A 145 -15.05 7.27 0.48
CA GLY A 145 -16.06 8.21 -0.03
C GLY A 145 -17.42 7.59 -0.38
N GLN A 146 -18.38 8.46 -0.69
CA GLN A 146 -19.72 8.07 -1.20
C GLN A 146 -19.66 7.48 -2.62
N HIS A 147 -18.65 7.85 -3.41
CA HIS A 147 -18.47 7.39 -4.78
C HIS A 147 -17.43 6.27 -4.88
N LYS A 148 -17.71 5.25 -5.69
CA LYS A 148 -16.84 4.07 -5.88
C LYS A 148 -15.44 4.39 -6.42
N CYS A 149 -15.30 5.53 -7.12
CA CYS A 149 -14.04 5.99 -7.69
C CYS A 149 -13.11 6.69 -6.68
N CYS A 150 -13.60 6.99 -5.47
CA CYS A 150 -12.83 7.67 -4.43
C CYS A 150 -12.37 6.68 -3.36
N PHE A 151 -11.07 6.52 -3.20
CA PHE A 151 -10.47 5.57 -2.27
C PHE A 151 -9.13 6.06 -1.72
N ASP A 152 -8.80 5.61 -0.52
CA ASP A 152 -7.48 5.77 0.08
C ASP A 152 -6.62 4.54 -0.16
N CYS A 153 -5.31 4.75 -0.23
CA CYS A 153 -4.33 3.68 -0.36
C CYS A 153 -3.79 3.32 1.02
N LEU A 154 -4.01 2.07 1.42
CA LEU A 154 -3.54 1.54 2.69
C LEU A 154 -2.49 0.46 2.45
N ALA A 155 -1.31 0.65 3.07
CA ALA A 155 -0.25 -0.33 3.08
C ALA A 155 -0.75 -1.69 3.59
N CYS A 156 -0.36 -2.76 2.92
CA CYS A 156 -0.53 -4.10 3.48
C CYS A 156 0.37 -4.22 4.72
N ALA A 157 -0.20 -4.70 5.83
CA ALA A 157 0.55 -4.97 7.06
C ALA A 157 1.55 -6.11 6.85
N ALA A 158 2.60 -6.15 7.68
CA ALA A 158 3.57 -7.25 7.67
C ALA A 158 2.89 -8.62 7.68
N HIS A 159 3.53 -9.62 7.07
CA HIS A 159 2.99 -10.95 6.77
C HIS A 159 1.89 -10.97 5.68
N ASN A 160 1.54 -9.81 5.11
CA ASN A 160 0.62 -9.74 3.99
C ASN A 160 1.28 -9.07 2.78
N PHE A 161 0.83 -9.43 1.58
CA PHE A 161 1.33 -8.91 0.32
C PHE A 161 0.18 -8.62 -0.66
N LEU A 162 0.48 -7.83 -1.69
CA LEU A 162 -0.45 -7.59 -2.79
C LEU A 162 0.29 -7.59 -4.14
N ASN A 163 0.16 -8.68 -4.89
CA ASN A 163 0.86 -8.88 -6.16
C ASN A 163 0.17 -8.17 -7.35
N LYS A 164 -1.14 -7.92 -7.27
CA LYS A 164 -1.93 -7.37 -8.39
C LYS A 164 -2.49 -5.99 -8.11
N THR A 165 -2.19 -5.04 -9.01
CA THR A 165 -2.88 -3.75 -9.13
C THR A 165 -4.38 -3.99 -9.36
N GLY A 166 -5.22 -3.54 -8.43
CA GLY A 166 -6.68 -3.67 -8.51
C GLY A 166 -7.30 -4.71 -7.56
N SER A 167 -6.51 -5.55 -6.92
CA SER A 167 -7.03 -6.39 -5.82
C SER A 167 -7.31 -5.52 -4.59
N THR A 168 -8.48 -5.70 -3.97
CA THR A 168 -8.94 -4.90 -2.81
C THR A 168 -8.49 -5.45 -1.46
N ARG A 169 -7.92 -6.66 -1.44
CA ARG A 169 -7.53 -7.37 -0.21
C ARG A 169 -6.10 -7.86 -0.27
N CYS A 170 -5.35 -7.59 0.79
CA CYS A 170 -4.02 -8.15 1.01
C CYS A 170 -4.13 -9.67 1.25
N GLN A 171 -3.20 -10.41 0.68
CA GLN A 171 -3.08 -11.86 0.82
C GLN A 171 -2.04 -12.18 1.90
N LYS A 172 -2.25 -13.26 2.65
CA LYS A 172 -1.28 -13.72 3.66
C LYS A 172 -0.18 -14.56 2.99
N CYS A 173 1.05 -14.43 3.46
CA CYS A 173 2.15 -15.33 3.08
C CYS A 173 1.97 -16.75 3.64
N GLU A 174 2.63 -17.72 3.01
CA GLU A 174 2.69 -19.11 3.49
C GLU A 174 3.46 -19.25 4.82
N LEU A 175 3.34 -20.42 5.47
CA LEU A 175 3.84 -20.65 6.84
C LEU A 175 5.36 -20.40 6.99
N TYR A 176 6.15 -20.76 5.96
CA TYR A 176 7.60 -20.60 5.93
C TYR A 176 8.08 -19.29 5.30
N GLN A 177 7.12 -18.45 4.89
CA GLN A 177 7.37 -17.18 4.24
C GLN A 177 6.95 -16.02 5.14
N TRP A 178 7.41 -14.84 4.78
CA TRP A 178 7.11 -13.58 5.44
C TRP A 178 7.31 -12.41 4.49
N SER A 179 6.51 -11.36 4.64
CA SER A 179 6.64 -10.11 3.88
C SER A 179 6.71 -8.92 4.85
N PRO A 180 7.55 -7.92 4.59
CA PRO A 180 7.47 -6.65 5.29
C PRO A 180 6.17 -5.90 4.97
N ALA A 181 5.92 -4.80 5.69
CA ALA A 181 4.86 -3.88 5.29
C ALA A 181 5.10 -3.39 3.84
N GLU A 182 4.04 -3.04 3.13
CA GLU A 182 4.11 -2.46 1.76
C GLU A 182 4.70 -3.40 0.69
N SER A 183 4.71 -4.71 0.94
CA SER A 183 5.36 -5.68 0.05
C SER A 183 4.43 -6.29 -1.00
N GLU A 184 4.98 -6.56 -2.18
CA GLU A 184 4.32 -7.28 -3.28
C GLU A 184 4.58 -8.78 -3.27
N VAL A 185 5.64 -9.20 -2.58
CA VAL A 185 6.19 -10.55 -2.62
C VAL A 185 6.40 -11.07 -1.21
N CYS A 186 6.22 -12.37 -1.04
CA CYS A 186 6.59 -13.09 0.16
C CYS A 186 8.03 -13.61 0.03
N LEU A 187 8.83 -13.40 1.07
CA LEU A 187 10.22 -13.84 1.17
C LEU A 187 10.30 -15.05 2.09
N ASP A 188 11.21 -15.98 1.83
CA ASP A 188 11.45 -17.09 2.77
C ASP A 188 12.05 -16.56 4.07
N ARG A 189 11.60 -17.12 5.20
CA ARG A 189 12.08 -16.72 6.51
C ARG A 189 13.55 -17.08 6.68
N THR A 190 14.32 -16.14 7.25
CA THR A 190 15.69 -16.41 7.64
C THR A 190 15.73 -17.33 8.86
N VAL A 191 16.46 -18.44 8.75
CA VAL A 191 16.73 -19.31 9.90
C VAL A 191 17.93 -18.76 10.67
N LEU A 192 17.73 -18.42 11.94
CA LEU A 192 18.83 -18.02 12.80
C LEU A 192 19.53 -19.28 13.31
N VAL A 193 20.76 -19.49 12.85
CA VAL A 193 21.57 -20.67 13.17
C VAL A 193 22.81 -20.23 13.94
N LEU A 194 23.27 -21.04 14.90
CA LEU A 194 24.62 -20.90 15.47
C LEU A 194 25.65 -21.33 14.43
N ALA A 195 25.90 -20.47 13.45
CA ALA A 195 26.85 -20.72 12.39
C ALA A 195 28.25 -20.90 12.97
N TRP A 196 29.03 -21.86 12.43
CA TRP A 196 30.39 -22.18 12.87
C TRP A 196 31.32 -20.96 12.90
N GLY A 197 31.14 -20.02 11.97
CA GLY A 197 31.96 -18.80 11.88
C GLY A 197 31.47 -17.62 12.72
N GLY A 198 30.35 -17.74 13.45
CA GLY A 198 29.82 -16.66 14.28
C GLY A 198 30.66 -16.43 15.54
N PRO A 199 30.86 -15.17 16.00
CA PRO A 199 31.72 -14.89 17.16
C PRO A 199 31.21 -15.56 18.45
N LEU A 200 29.89 -15.58 18.65
CA LEU A 200 29.25 -16.31 19.75
C LEU A 200 29.53 -17.82 19.65
N SER A 201 29.43 -18.38 18.45
CA SER A 201 29.66 -19.81 18.24
C SER A 201 31.11 -20.19 18.53
N ILE A 202 32.06 -19.39 18.05
CA ILE A 202 33.49 -19.59 18.30
C ILE A 202 33.79 -19.53 19.80
N ALA A 203 33.24 -18.54 20.52
CA ALA A 203 33.42 -18.42 21.96
C ALA A 203 32.88 -19.66 22.71
N LEU A 204 31.70 -20.15 22.33
CA LEU A 204 31.11 -21.35 22.90
C LEU A 204 31.90 -22.62 22.56
N LEU A 205 32.42 -22.74 21.33
CA LEU A 205 33.26 -23.86 20.90
C LEU A 205 34.61 -23.89 21.64
N LEU A 206 35.22 -22.74 21.89
CA LEU A 206 36.45 -22.65 22.70
C LEU A 206 36.21 -23.08 24.15
N LEU A 207 35.11 -22.61 24.75
CA LEU A 207 34.71 -23.03 26.09
C LEU A 207 34.45 -24.55 26.13
N LEU A 208 33.79 -25.08 25.11
CA LEU A 208 33.50 -26.50 24.99
C LEU A 208 34.76 -27.34 24.81
N ALA A 209 35.71 -26.88 23.98
CA ALA A 209 36.99 -27.56 23.81
C ALA A 209 37.77 -27.58 25.13
N LEU A 210 37.79 -26.46 25.86
CA LEU A 210 38.43 -26.38 27.17
C LEU A 210 37.79 -27.34 28.18
N THR A 211 36.46 -27.42 28.25
CA THR A 211 35.78 -28.34 29.17
C THR A 211 36.04 -29.80 28.81
N LEU A 212 36.05 -30.15 27.52
CA LEU A 212 36.42 -31.49 27.07
C LEU A 212 37.88 -31.84 27.41
N LEU A 213 38.82 -30.91 27.21
CA LEU A 213 40.22 -31.13 27.56
C LEU A 213 40.42 -31.35 29.07
N ILE A 214 39.77 -30.54 29.90
CA ILE A 214 39.86 -30.66 31.37
C ILE A 214 39.21 -31.97 31.84
N THR A 215 38.01 -32.30 31.36
CA THR A 215 37.28 -33.51 31.78
C THR A 215 37.95 -34.79 31.29
N LEU A 216 38.48 -34.80 30.07
CA LEU A 216 39.25 -35.93 29.55
C LEU A 216 40.60 -36.07 30.28
N GLY A 217 41.32 -34.96 30.49
CA GLY A 217 42.60 -34.97 31.21
C GLY A 217 42.46 -35.47 32.64
N THR A 218 41.46 -34.99 33.37
CA THR A 218 41.14 -35.49 34.72
C THR A 218 40.73 -36.96 34.70
N GLY A 219 39.95 -37.39 33.73
CA GLY A 219 39.59 -38.79 33.53
C GLY A 219 40.81 -39.69 33.31
N VAL A 220 41.75 -39.30 32.43
CA VAL A 220 42.99 -40.04 32.16
C VAL A 220 43.85 -40.13 33.42
N ILE A 221 44.02 -39.02 34.16
CA ILE A 221 44.78 -39.03 35.42
C ILE A 221 44.14 -39.99 36.44
N PHE A 222 42.81 -39.98 36.56
CA PHE A 222 42.09 -40.90 37.45
C PHE A 222 42.27 -42.35 37.04
N LEU A 223 42.22 -42.67 35.74
CA LEU A 223 42.42 -44.03 35.21
C LEU A 223 43.84 -44.54 35.46
N LEU A 224 44.86 -43.72 35.19
CA LEU A 224 46.26 -44.11 35.42
C LEU A 224 46.55 -44.31 36.92
N ASN A 225 45.88 -43.55 37.79
CA ASN A 225 46.10 -43.57 39.24
C ASN A 225 44.97 -44.27 40.03
N LEU A 226 44.21 -45.17 39.40
CA LEU A 226 43.08 -45.91 39.99
C LEU A 226 43.41 -46.61 41.32
N GLY A 227 44.66 -47.06 41.48
CA GLY A 227 45.15 -47.73 42.68
C GLY A 227 45.45 -46.80 43.87
N THR A 228 45.58 -45.49 43.63
CA THR A 228 46.03 -44.54 44.65
C THR A 228 44.94 -44.26 45.70
N PRO A 229 45.31 -44.05 46.98
CA PRO A 229 44.35 -43.73 48.04
C PRO A 229 43.61 -42.41 47.77
N VAL A 230 44.23 -41.50 47.02
CA VAL A 230 43.63 -40.23 46.59
C VAL A 230 42.39 -40.45 45.71
N VAL A 231 42.52 -41.27 44.65
CA VAL A 231 41.40 -41.56 43.73
C VAL A 231 40.29 -42.35 44.44
N LYS A 232 40.64 -43.31 45.30
CA LYS A 232 39.64 -44.06 46.09
C LYS A 232 38.88 -43.17 47.08
N SER A 233 39.56 -42.19 47.68
CA SER A 233 38.92 -41.22 48.58
C SER A 233 38.00 -40.25 47.83
N ALA A 234 38.42 -39.76 46.66
CA ALA A 234 37.63 -38.87 45.79
C ALA A 234 36.37 -39.55 45.22
N GLY A 235 36.38 -40.88 45.11
CA GLY A 235 35.20 -41.67 44.78
C GLY A 235 35.39 -42.80 43.78
N GLY A 236 36.62 -43.05 43.34
CA GLY A 236 36.95 -44.16 42.43
C GLY A 236 36.01 -44.22 41.23
N HIS A 237 35.35 -45.36 41.04
CA HIS A 237 34.50 -45.62 39.87
C HIS A 237 33.33 -44.66 39.68
N THR A 238 32.68 -44.15 40.73
CA THR A 238 31.52 -43.25 40.52
C THR A 238 31.95 -41.86 40.05
N CYS A 239 33.17 -41.42 40.40
CA CYS A 239 33.76 -40.19 39.87
C CYS A 239 34.09 -40.35 38.38
N LEU A 240 34.58 -41.51 37.96
CA LEU A 240 34.78 -41.83 36.53
C LEU A 240 33.47 -41.81 35.74
N VAL A 241 32.39 -42.39 36.29
CA VAL A 241 31.06 -42.34 35.64
C VAL A 241 30.57 -40.90 35.50
N MET A 242 30.78 -40.05 36.52
CA MET A 242 30.43 -38.63 36.47
C MET A 242 31.25 -37.88 35.40
N LEU A 243 32.56 -38.12 35.32
CA LEU A 243 33.43 -37.53 34.30
C LEU A 243 33.02 -37.95 32.89
N LEU A 244 32.72 -39.23 32.67
CA LEU A 244 32.19 -39.72 31.39
C LEU A 244 30.86 -39.07 31.03
N ALA A 245 29.93 -38.96 31.98
CA ALA A 245 28.66 -38.29 31.76
C ALA A 245 28.84 -36.80 31.39
N LEU A 246 29.76 -36.09 32.05
CA LEU A 246 30.09 -34.70 31.73
C LEU A 246 30.73 -34.56 30.33
N THR A 247 31.63 -35.48 29.94
CA THR A 247 32.21 -35.47 28.59
C THR A 247 31.15 -35.69 27.50
N ALA A 248 30.21 -36.61 27.72
CA ALA A 248 29.12 -36.88 26.78
C ALA A 248 28.12 -35.70 26.71
N ALA A 249 27.82 -35.07 27.85
CA ALA A 249 27.00 -33.86 27.89
C ALA A 249 27.66 -32.71 27.11
N ALA A 250 28.96 -32.50 27.31
CA ALA A 250 29.74 -31.53 26.54
C ALA A 250 29.71 -31.86 25.03
N ALA A 251 30.00 -33.10 24.63
CA ALA A 251 29.96 -33.52 23.23
C ALA A 251 28.59 -33.29 22.57
N SER A 252 27.47 -33.47 23.29
CA SER A 252 26.12 -33.22 22.75
C SER A 252 25.85 -31.74 22.40
N ALA A 253 26.62 -30.81 22.97
CA ALA A 253 26.56 -29.40 22.59
C ALA A 253 27.00 -29.19 21.12
N LEU A 254 27.87 -30.06 20.57
CA LEU A 254 28.30 -29.98 19.17
C LEU A 254 27.13 -30.12 18.17
N CYS A 255 26.11 -30.92 18.50
CA CYS A 255 24.90 -31.10 17.67
C CYS A 255 24.02 -29.83 17.57
N HIS A 256 24.35 -28.76 18.32
CA HIS A 256 23.62 -27.48 18.25
C HIS A 256 24.21 -26.51 17.22
N PHE A 257 25.42 -26.77 16.71
CA PHE A 257 26.14 -25.87 15.83
C PHE A 257 25.90 -26.23 14.36
N GLY A 258 25.81 -25.19 13.53
CA GLY A 258 25.61 -25.34 12.09
C GLY A 258 24.18 -25.77 11.70
N LEU A 259 24.04 -26.19 10.45
CA LEU A 259 22.75 -26.60 9.91
C LEU A 259 22.30 -27.92 10.55
N PRO A 260 21.04 -28.03 10.99
CA PRO A 260 20.55 -29.24 11.62
C PRO A 260 20.56 -30.41 10.63
N SER A 261 21.35 -31.45 10.92
CA SER A 261 21.25 -32.75 10.24
C SER A 261 20.19 -33.63 10.92
N GLN A 262 19.69 -34.66 10.23
CA GLN A 262 18.71 -35.58 10.84
C GLN A 262 19.27 -36.26 12.10
N THR A 263 20.53 -36.69 12.07
CA THR A 263 21.19 -37.34 13.21
C THR A 263 21.40 -36.38 14.37
N ASP A 264 21.82 -35.15 14.09
CA ASP A 264 22.02 -34.14 15.13
C ASP A 264 20.70 -33.76 15.80
N CYS A 265 19.63 -33.65 15.02
CA CYS A 265 18.29 -33.35 15.54
C CYS A 265 17.79 -34.44 16.51
N LEU A 266 17.97 -35.71 16.14
CA LEU A 266 17.53 -36.84 16.95
C LEU A 266 18.40 -37.04 18.19
N LEU A 267 19.72 -36.83 18.09
CA LEU A 267 20.65 -37.13 19.18
C LEU A 267 20.76 -35.99 20.20
N LYS A 268 20.60 -34.73 19.76
CA LYS A 268 20.82 -33.51 20.55
C LYS A 268 20.16 -33.54 21.93
N GLN A 269 18.84 -33.70 21.97
CA GLN A 269 18.06 -33.58 23.20
C GLN A 269 18.17 -34.81 24.12
N PRO A 270 18.04 -36.06 23.62
CA PRO A 270 18.14 -37.23 24.49
C PRO A 270 19.55 -37.43 25.05
N LEU A 271 20.61 -37.18 24.27
CA LEU A 271 21.98 -37.36 24.72
C LEU A 271 22.31 -36.39 25.86
N PHE A 272 21.95 -35.11 25.71
CA PHE A 272 22.15 -34.11 26.76
C PHE A 272 21.39 -34.47 28.05
N VAL A 273 20.10 -34.79 27.94
CA VAL A 273 19.25 -35.09 29.10
C VAL A 273 19.76 -36.32 29.84
N PHE A 274 20.02 -37.43 29.14
CA PHE A 274 20.51 -38.66 29.74
C PHE A 274 21.84 -38.43 30.48
N SER A 275 22.81 -37.82 29.81
CA SER A 275 24.12 -37.54 30.40
C SER A 275 24.03 -36.62 31.62
N PHE A 276 23.21 -35.56 31.54
CA PHE A 276 23.01 -34.65 32.67
C PHE A 276 22.34 -35.33 33.86
N THR A 277 21.32 -36.17 33.63
CA THR A 277 20.66 -36.94 34.69
C THR A 277 21.63 -37.92 35.36
N VAL A 278 22.47 -38.63 34.60
CA VAL A 278 23.49 -39.53 35.17
C VAL A 278 24.49 -38.74 36.03
N CYS A 279 24.92 -37.56 35.56
CA CYS A 279 25.80 -36.69 36.33
C CYS A 279 25.17 -36.27 37.67
N LEU A 280 23.93 -35.77 37.64
CA LEU A 280 23.21 -35.36 38.85
C LEU A 280 22.99 -36.54 39.80
N ALA A 281 22.64 -37.72 39.30
CA ALA A 281 22.50 -38.93 40.11
C ALA A 281 23.82 -39.32 40.81
N CYS A 282 24.95 -39.19 40.12
CA CYS A 282 26.26 -39.45 40.72
C CYS A 282 26.60 -38.43 41.83
N VAL A 283 26.26 -37.15 41.61
CA VAL A 283 26.47 -36.08 42.61
C VAL A 283 25.59 -36.32 43.84
N THR A 284 24.32 -36.67 43.66
CA THR A 284 23.41 -36.91 44.79
C THR A 284 23.84 -38.13 45.61
N VAL A 285 24.20 -39.24 44.96
CA VAL A 285 24.75 -40.43 45.65
C VAL A 285 25.99 -40.06 46.47
N ARG A 286 26.88 -39.24 45.91
CA ARG A 286 28.07 -38.76 46.64
C ARG A 286 27.71 -37.90 47.84
N SER A 287 26.80 -36.94 47.68
CA SER A 287 26.32 -36.09 48.76
C SER A 287 25.72 -36.92 49.90
N PHE A 288 24.89 -37.92 49.59
CA PHE A 288 24.33 -38.82 50.60
C PHE A 288 25.38 -39.67 51.31
N GLN A 289 26.38 -40.20 50.58
CA GLN A 289 27.47 -40.95 51.21
C GLN A 289 28.28 -40.11 52.21
N VAL A 290 28.52 -38.84 51.90
CA VAL A 290 29.21 -37.90 52.80
C VAL A 290 28.35 -37.59 54.02
N LEU A 291 27.07 -37.26 53.81
CA LEU A 291 26.13 -36.99 54.90
C LEU A 291 25.98 -38.17 55.86
N PHE A 292 25.83 -39.38 55.32
CA PHE A 292 25.67 -40.59 56.13
C PHE A 292 26.92 -40.90 56.94
N LYS A 293 28.12 -40.76 56.36
CA LYS A 293 29.39 -40.91 57.09
C LYS A 293 29.53 -39.85 58.20
N ALA A 294 29.16 -38.60 57.93
CA ALA A 294 29.21 -37.53 58.91
C ALA A 294 28.20 -37.73 60.05
N LEU A 295 26.98 -38.17 59.74
CA LEU A 295 25.94 -38.51 60.72
C LEU A 295 26.34 -39.69 61.58
N LEU A 296 26.87 -40.78 60.99
CA LEU A 296 27.41 -41.91 61.74
C LEU A 296 28.54 -41.49 62.67
N PHE A 297 29.49 -40.68 62.18
CA PHE A 297 30.56 -40.14 63.01
C PHE A 297 29.99 -39.33 64.18
N LYS A 298 29.02 -38.45 63.92
CA LYS A 298 28.36 -37.68 64.98
C LYS A 298 27.65 -38.60 65.98
N CYS A 299 26.84 -39.55 65.54
CA CYS A 299 26.12 -40.50 66.40
C CYS A 299 27.06 -41.33 67.30
N VAL A 300 28.15 -41.86 66.72
CA VAL A 300 29.14 -42.67 67.45
C VAL A 300 29.86 -41.83 68.52
N PHE A 301 30.16 -40.57 68.25
CA PHE A 301 30.91 -39.71 69.18
C PHE A 301 30.04 -38.91 70.16
N THR A 302 28.78 -38.57 69.83
CA THR A 302 27.88 -37.87 70.75
C THR A 302 27.01 -38.78 71.61
N GLY A 303 26.90 -40.08 71.27
CA GLY A 303 26.15 -41.06 72.07
C GLY A 303 26.97 -41.78 73.16
N GLY A 304 28.25 -41.41 73.33
CA GLY A 304 29.20 -42.05 74.25
C GLY A 304 29.54 -41.26 75.53
N ASN A 305 28.86 -40.13 75.78
CA ASN A 305 28.94 -39.36 77.05
C ASN A 305 27.58 -39.34 77.73
#